data_AF-A0A7Y3LDY7-F1
#
_entry.id   AF-A0A7Y3LDY7-F1
#
_cell.length_a   1.000
_cell.length_b   1.000
_cell.length_c   1.000
_cell.angle_alpha   90.00
_cell.angle_beta   90.00
_cell.angle_gamma   90.00
#
_symmetry.space_group_name_H-M   'P 1'
#
loop_
_entity.id
_entity.type
_entity.pdbx_description
1 polymer ?
#
loop_
_entity_poly.entity_id
_entity_poly.type
_entity_poly.pdbx_seq_one_letter_code
_entity_poly.pdbx_strand_id
1 'polypeptide(L)'
;MHRSLKAAGSVLNKPIFTSLAVGATVGAIGLAAFSGGAAASAQPATNPQAPIVYKAPPSNLAAEGNSIFQENCASCHGSQAEGSARGPNLQGLGAATIDFWVSTGRMPLADPTVQAIQKPSRFNRQQTLALDSYVASLAPGGVAIPDVNLPSADLARGAALFSTNCAACHTITGAGDALASNVYAPSLKPVDATQIAEAIRTGPANMPRFGPGTLTNQQVADIVSYVEYLHHPNDAGGIALGHVGPVTEGFIGIFVGLGVLMLAGFWIGGRAK
;
A
#
# COMPACT_ATOMS: atom_id res chain seq x y z
N MET A 1 -54.78 10.75 28.46
CA MET A 1 -55.70 11.78 29.01
C MET A 1 -54.96 12.49 30.13
N HIS A 2 -55.13 13.80 30.37
CA HIS A 2 -55.92 14.80 29.63
C HIS A 2 -55.09 15.25 28.37
N ARG A 3 -54.97 16.46 27.79
CA ARG A 3 -55.37 17.87 28.05
C ARG A 3 -54.77 18.52 29.33
N SER A 4 -54.60 19.85 29.45
CA SER A 4 -54.18 20.90 28.49
C SER A 4 -54.04 22.26 29.21
N LEU A 5 -53.26 23.21 28.66
CA LEU A 5 -53.31 24.67 28.95
C LEU A 5 -52.86 25.08 30.39
N LYS A 6 -52.56 26.34 30.76
CA LYS A 6 -52.59 27.66 30.06
C LYS A 6 -51.70 28.70 30.77
N ALA A 7 -51.19 29.70 30.01
CA ALA A 7 -51.04 31.13 30.39
C ALA A 7 -50.20 31.52 31.64
N ALA A 8 -49.79 32.79 31.85
CA ALA A 8 -49.42 33.91 30.95
C ALA A 8 -48.72 35.00 31.81
N GLY A 9 -47.98 35.93 31.19
CA GLY A 9 -47.29 37.00 31.93
C GLY A 9 -46.46 37.94 31.05
N SER A 10 -47.12 38.75 30.22
CA SER A 10 -46.51 39.86 29.48
C SER A 10 -46.52 41.17 30.30
N VAL A 11 -45.90 42.24 29.79
CA VAL A 11 -46.58 43.52 29.40
C VAL A 11 -45.59 44.72 29.33
N LEU A 12 -45.71 45.54 28.25
CA LEU A 12 -45.15 46.90 28.02
C LEU A 12 -43.60 47.07 27.92
N ASN A 13 -43.03 48.07 27.21
CA ASN A 13 -43.60 49.01 26.21
C ASN A 13 -42.59 49.43 25.12
N LYS A 14 -43.09 50.05 24.03
CA LYS A 14 -42.35 50.90 23.05
C LYS A 14 -42.76 52.39 23.29
N PRO A 15 -42.61 53.38 22.37
CA PRO A 15 -41.76 53.52 21.16
C PRO A 15 -41.01 54.89 21.12
N ILE A 16 -40.38 55.22 19.97
CA ILE A 16 -40.53 56.53 19.28
C ILE A 16 -40.06 56.40 17.81
N PHE A 17 -40.58 57.26 16.93
CA PHE A 17 -40.34 57.31 15.47
C PHE A 17 -39.62 58.60 15.05
N THR A 18 -38.86 58.53 13.95
CA THR A 18 -38.74 59.61 12.94
C THR A 18 -38.54 58.98 11.55
N SER A 19 -38.98 59.66 10.48
CA SER A 19 -39.22 59.06 9.14
C SER A 19 -38.61 59.87 7.99
N LEU A 20 -38.83 59.39 6.75
CA LEU A 20 -38.38 59.92 5.44
C LEU A 20 -36.88 59.68 5.15
N ALA A 21 -36.41 59.70 3.89
CA ALA A 21 -37.07 60.10 2.63
C ALA A 21 -37.07 58.97 1.56
N VAL A 22 -37.24 59.34 0.28
CA VAL A 22 -37.29 58.45 -0.91
C VAL A 22 -36.38 59.01 -2.01
N GLY A 23 -35.73 58.15 -2.79
CA GLY A 23 -35.07 58.51 -4.05
C GLY A 23 -34.85 57.26 -4.91
N ALA A 24 -35.36 57.24 -6.14
CA ALA A 24 -35.33 56.07 -7.01
C ALA A 24 -34.97 56.42 -8.45
N THR A 25 -34.07 55.63 -9.06
CA THR A 25 -33.73 55.67 -10.49
C THR A 25 -33.48 54.24 -10.99
N VAL A 26 -34.05 53.90 -12.15
CA VAL A 26 -33.99 52.56 -12.77
C VAL A 26 -32.75 52.44 -13.66
N GLY A 27 -32.12 51.25 -13.71
CA GLY A 27 -30.91 51.02 -14.53
C GLY A 27 -30.69 49.56 -14.96
N ALA A 28 -31.18 49.23 -16.15
CA ALA A 28 -30.78 48.13 -17.06
C ALA A 28 -30.57 46.69 -16.53
N ILE A 29 -31.28 45.75 -17.18
CA ILE A 29 -31.09 44.29 -17.08
C ILE A 29 -29.78 43.86 -17.75
N GLY A 30 -28.99 43.00 -17.09
CA GLY A 30 -27.84 42.31 -17.67
C GLY A 30 -27.98 40.78 -17.55
N LEU A 31 -28.52 40.13 -18.58
CA LEU A 31 -28.81 38.69 -18.56
C LEU A 31 -27.60 37.87 -19.04
N ALA A 32 -26.67 37.56 -18.13
CA ALA A 32 -25.51 36.71 -18.44
C ALA A 32 -25.92 35.23 -18.55
N ALA A 33 -25.70 34.63 -19.72
CA ALA A 33 -26.05 33.23 -19.97
C ALA A 33 -25.05 32.26 -19.33
N PHE A 34 -25.56 31.32 -18.53
CA PHE A 34 -24.77 30.16 -18.07
C PHE A 34 -24.64 29.14 -19.21
N SER A 35 -23.64 29.32 -20.08
CA SER A 35 -23.17 28.25 -20.95
C SER A 35 -22.47 27.17 -20.12
N GLY A 36 -22.91 25.92 -20.26
CA GLY A 36 -22.38 24.82 -19.46
C GLY A 36 -20.90 24.55 -19.74
N GLY A 37 -20.04 24.80 -18.75
CA GLY A 37 -18.67 24.30 -18.78
C GLY A 37 -18.66 22.78 -18.63
N ALA A 38 -18.09 22.07 -19.62
CA ALA A 38 -17.90 20.63 -19.52
C ALA A 38 -16.99 20.30 -18.33
N ALA A 39 -17.23 19.15 -17.68
CA ALA A 39 -16.36 18.63 -16.64
C ALA A 39 -15.00 18.25 -17.24
N ALA A 40 -14.05 19.19 -17.19
CA ALA A 40 -12.69 18.96 -17.67
C ALA A 40 -12.06 17.81 -16.85
N SER A 41 -11.71 16.72 -17.54
CA SER A 41 -10.99 15.61 -16.96
C SER A 41 -9.64 16.11 -16.44
N ALA A 42 -9.47 16.11 -15.12
CA ALA A 42 -8.23 16.53 -14.48
C ALA A 42 -7.12 15.49 -14.74
N GLN A 43 -6.47 15.61 -15.91
CA GLN A 43 -5.23 14.88 -16.19
C GLN A 43 -4.19 15.29 -15.14
N PRO A 44 -3.52 14.34 -14.47
CA PRO A 44 -2.48 14.68 -13.51
C PRO A 44 -1.34 15.42 -14.21
N ALA A 45 -1.01 16.62 -13.72
CA ALA A 45 0.17 17.33 -14.18
C ALA A 45 1.41 16.50 -13.84
N THR A 46 2.16 16.05 -14.86
CA THR A 46 3.36 15.23 -14.71
C THR A 46 4.51 16.06 -14.16
N ASN A 47 4.53 16.25 -12.84
CA ASN A 47 5.66 16.85 -12.14
C ASN A 47 6.82 15.83 -12.12
N PRO A 48 7.98 16.10 -12.76
CA PRO A 48 9.10 15.16 -12.82
C PRO A 48 9.75 14.88 -11.47
N GLN A 49 9.47 15.69 -10.44
CA GLN A 49 9.85 15.45 -9.03
C GLN A 49 8.78 14.66 -8.25
N ALA A 50 7.82 14.03 -8.93
CA ALA A 50 6.89 13.03 -8.42
C ALA A 50 7.59 11.94 -7.56
N PRO A 51 7.43 11.78 -6.21
CA PRO A 51 8.08 10.68 -5.50
C PRO A 51 7.49 9.31 -5.85
N ILE A 52 6.22 9.27 -6.25
CA ILE A 52 5.58 8.13 -6.93
C ILE A 52 4.73 8.66 -8.09
N VAL A 53 4.91 8.10 -9.29
CA VAL A 53 4.11 8.36 -10.49
C VAL A 53 3.26 7.14 -10.81
N TYR A 54 1.94 7.30 -10.88
CA TYR A 54 1.01 6.20 -11.14
C TYR A 54 0.80 5.99 -12.65
N LYS A 55 1.22 4.82 -13.16
CA LYS A 55 1.15 4.43 -14.57
C LYS A 55 -0.04 3.49 -14.81
N ALA A 56 -0.94 3.88 -15.70
CA ALA A 56 -1.98 2.98 -16.20
C ALA A 56 -1.36 1.92 -17.13
N PRO A 57 -1.87 0.67 -17.16
CA PRO A 57 -1.37 -0.36 -18.05
C PRO A 57 -1.72 -0.02 -19.52
N PRO A 58 -0.87 -0.41 -20.50
CA PRO A 58 -0.98 0.04 -21.88
C PRO A 58 -2.13 -0.63 -22.63
N SER A 59 -3.21 0.12 -22.87
CA SER A 59 -4.50 -0.39 -23.37
C SER A 59 -4.45 -1.21 -24.67
N ASN A 60 -3.42 -1.07 -25.50
CA ASN A 60 -3.22 -1.90 -26.68
C ASN A 60 -2.92 -3.38 -26.36
N LEU A 61 -2.52 -3.72 -25.13
CA LEU A 61 -2.30 -5.11 -24.71
C LEU A 61 -3.56 -5.83 -24.22
N ALA A 62 -4.71 -5.14 -24.08
CA ALA A 62 -5.93 -5.74 -23.52
C ALA A 62 -6.44 -6.97 -24.31
N ALA A 63 -6.18 -7.04 -25.62
CA ALA A 63 -6.52 -8.20 -26.45
C ALA A 63 -5.59 -9.41 -26.20
N GLU A 64 -4.29 -9.18 -26.04
CA GLU A 64 -3.32 -10.22 -25.64
C GLU A 64 -3.66 -10.75 -24.25
N GLY A 65 -3.95 -9.82 -23.31
CA GLY A 65 -4.33 -10.13 -21.93
C GLY A 65 -5.59 -10.97 -21.82
N ASN A 66 -6.58 -10.75 -22.70
CA ASN A 66 -7.79 -11.56 -22.74
C ASN A 66 -7.47 -13.05 -22.98
N SER A 67 -6.65 -13.39 -24.00
CA SER A 67 -6.29 -14.79 -24.27
C SER A 67 -5.61 -15.44 -23.07
N ILE A 68 -4.58 -14.78 -22.52
CA ILE A 68 -3.83 -15.26 -21.35
C ILE A 68 -4.78 -15.47 -20.16
N PHE A 69 -5.74 -14.56 -19.97
CA PHE A 69 -6.71 -14.60 -18.89
C PHE A 69 -7.73 -15.74 -19.04
N GLN A 70 -8.28 -15.98 -20.24
CA GLN A 70 -9.18 -17.12 -20.46
C GLN A 70 -8.48 -18.45 -20.21
N GLU A 71 -7.21 -18.57 -20.64
CA GLU A 71 -6.40 -19.78 -20.50
C GLU A 71 -5.98 -20.07 -19.04
N ASN A 72 -5.72 -19.03 -18.23
CA ASN A 72 -5.05 -19.19 -16.92
C ASN A 72 -5.84 -18.69 -15.70
N CYS A 73 -6.89 -17.87 -15.87
CA CYS A 73 -7.54 -17.16 -14.76
C CYS A 73 -9.08 -17.31 -14.72
N ALA A 74 -9.74 -17.36 -15.87
CA ALA A 74 -11.20 -17.33 -15.97
C ALA A 74 -11.91 -18.50 -15.27
N SER A 75 -11.25 -19.66 -15.16
CA SER A 75 -11.76 -20.86 -14.47
C SER A 75 -12.03 -20.67 -12.96
N CYS A 76 -11.46 -19.62 -12.36
CA CYS A 76 -11.68 -19.20 -10.97
C CYS A 76 -12.25 -17.77 -10.85
N HIS A 77 -11.87 -16.85 -11.74
CA HIS A 77 -12.26 -15.43 -11.66
C HIS A 77 -13.42 -15.02 -12.57
N GLY A 78 -14.09 -15.96 -13.27
CA GLY A 78 -15.11 -15.63 -14.27
C GLY A 78 -14.50 -15.13 -15.58
N SER A 79 -15.25 -15.13 -16.69
CA SER A 79 -14.67 -14.84 -18.02
C SER A 79 -14.42 -13.36 -18.29
N GLN A 80 -15.04 -12.48 -17.51
CA GLN A 80 -14.88 -11.03 -17.50
C GLN A 80 -14.28 -10.55 -16.16
N ALA A 81 -13.51 -11.42 -15.48
CA ALA A 81 -12.89 -11.17 -14.18
C ALA A 81 -13.87 -10.77 -13.05
N GLU A 82 -15.17 -11.08 -13.23
CA GLU A 82 -16.30 -10.74 -12.37
C GLU A 82 -16.35 -11.50 -11.03
N GLY A 83 -15.50 -12.51 -10.88
CA GLY A 83 -15.41 -13.41 -9.73
C GLY A 83 -16.29 -14.66 -9.86
N SER A 84 -16.07 -15.63 -8.97
CA SER A 84 -16.91 -16.81 -8.83
C SER A 84 -16.81 -17.38 -7.40
N ALA A 85 -17.49 -18.50 -7.13
CA ALA A 85 -17.31 -19.24 -5.87
C ALA A 85 -15.87 -19.79 -5.66
N ARG A 86 -14.99 -19.73 -6.66
CA ARG A 86 -13.58 -20.17 -6.60
C ARG A 86 -12.55 -19.04 -6.50
N GLY A 87 -12.94 -17.79 -6.73
CA GLY A 87 -12.00 -16.68 -6.81
C GLY A 87 -12.69 -15.32 -6.78
N PRO A 88 -12.11 -14.31 -6.10
CA PRO A 88 -12.73 -13.00 -5.95
C PRO A 88 -12.89 -12.26 -7.28
N ASN A 89 -13.84 -11.32 -7.31
CA ASN A 89 -13.97 -10.33 -8.38
C ASN A 89 -12.69 -9.47 -8.44
N LEU A 90 -12.15 -9.27 -9.65
CA LEU A 90 -10.96 -8.44 -9.90
C LEU A 90 -11.32 -7.07 -10.50
N GLN A 91 -12.55 -6.89 -11.00
CA GLN A 91 -13.05 -5.64 -11.54
C GLN A 91 -12.90 -4.50 -10.53
N GLY A 92 -12.31 -3.38 -10.94
CA GLY A 92 -12.13 -2.21 -10.08
C GLY A 92 -11.07 -2.32 -8.98
N LEU A 93 -10.37 -3.46 -8.80
CA LEU A 93 -9.24 -3.59 -7.85
C LEU A 93 -8.02 -2.76 -8.26
N GLY A 94 -7.90 -2.45 -9.56
CA GLY A 94 -6.80 -1.67 -10.14
C GLY A 94 -5.55 -2.48 -10.42
N ALA A 95 -4.79 -2.01 -11.42
CA ALA A 95 -3.62 -2.71 -11.98
C ALA A 95 -2.57 -3.05 -10.93
N ALA A 96 -2.26 -2.16 -9.98
CA ALA A 96 -1.27 -2.41 -8.91
C ALA A 96 -1.60 -3.64 -8.05
N THR A 97 -2.87 -4.00 -7.93
CA THR A 97 -3.28 -5.21 -7.21
C THR A 97 -2.92 -6.45 -8.04
N ILE A 98 -3.28 -6.45 -9.32
CA ILE A 98 -3.12 -7.60 -10.22
C ILE A 98 -1.64 -7.82 -10.53
N ASP A 99 -0.91 -6.75 -10.87
CA ASP A 99 0.52 -6.73 -11.12
C ASP A 99 1.31 -7.27 -9.92
N PHE A 100 1.02 -6.83 -8.68
CA PHE A 100 1.63 -7.40 -7.49
C PHE A 100 1.40 -8.91 -7.37
N TRP A 101 0.15 -9.37 -7.50
CA TRP A 101 -0.20 -10.78 -7.36
C TRP A 101 0.45 -11.66 -8.43
N VAL A 102 0.57 -11.16 -9.66
CA VAL A 102 1.10 -11.89 -10.83
C VAL A 102 2.62 -11.79 -10.96
N SER A 103 3.21 -10.60 -10.82
CA SER A 103 4.66 -10.38 -10.92
C SER A 103 5.44 -11.04 -9.78
N THR A 104 4.86 -11.12 -8.57
CA THR A 104 5.45 -11.89 -7.46
C THR A 104 5.18 -13.40 -7.54
N GLY A 105 4.56 -13.87 -8.62
CA GLY A 105 4.22 -15.28 -8.85
C GLY A 105 3.28 -15.88 -7.79
N ARG A 106 2.63 -15.06 -6.95
CA ARG A 106 1.68 -15.53 -5.94
C ARG A 106 0.46 -16.13 -6.64
N MET A 107 -0.06 -15.44 -7.65
CA MET A 107 -0.99 -15.95 -8.66
C MET A 107 -0.24 -16.43 -9.93
N PRO A 108 -0.75 -17.45 -10.65
CA PRO A 108 -1.92 -18.26 -10.31
C PRO A 108 -1.68 -19.15 -9.09
N LEU A 109 -2.67 -19.22 -8.20
CA LEU A 109 -2.62 -19.99 -6.95
C LEU A 109 -3.26 -21.37 -7.14
N ALA A 110 -2.62 -22.41 -6.63
CA ALA A 110 -3.11 -23.79 -6.79
C ALA A 110 -4.19 -24.18 -5.74
N ASP A 111 -4.11 -23.60 -4.54
CA ASP A 111 -5.04 -23.85 -3.44
C ASP A 111 -5.34 -22.51 -2.72
N PRO A 112 -6.60 -22.03 -2.71
CA PRO A 112 -6.98 -20.77 -2.07
C PRO A 112 -7.17 -20.87 -0.55
N THR A 113 -7.07 -22.07 0.04
CA THR A 113 -7.23 -22.27 1.49
C THR A 113 -5.94 -21.98 2.28
N VAL A 114 -4.79 -21.93 1.61
CA VAL A 114 -3.48 -21.65 2.20
C VAL A 114 -2.96 -20.27 1.80
N GLN A 115 -2.05 -19.70 2.61
CA GLN A 115 -1.42 -18.42 2.26
C GLN A 115 -0.61 -18.53 0.97
N ALA A 116 -0.88 -17.63 0.03
CA ALA A 116 -0.20 -17.56 -1.25
C ALA A 116 1.29 -17.19 -1.12
N ILE A 117 2.15 -18.20 -1.21
CA ILE A 117 3.61 -18.04 -1.21
C ILE A 117 4.11 -17.39 -2.51
N GLN A 118 5.18 -16.60 -2.39
CA GLN A 118 5.94 -16.06 -3.51
C GLN A 118 6.61 -17.19 -4.29
N LYS A 119 6.59 -17.09 -5.62
CA LYS A 119 7.14 -18.09 -6.56
C LYS A 119 7.79 -17.35 -7.73
N PRO A 120 8.66 -17.97 -8.54
CA PRO A 120 8.99 -17.43 -9.85
C PRO A 120 7.70 -17.17 -10.64
N SER A 121 7.54 -15.98 -11.22
CA SER A 121 6.32 -15.68 -11.98
C SER A 121 6.20 -16.60 -13.20
N ARG A 122 4.97 -17.03 -13.49
CA ARG A 122 4.64 -17.79 -14.70
C ARG A 122 4.56 -16.91 -15.95
N PHE A 123 4.57 -15.58 -15.78
CA PHE A 123 4.37 -14.60 -16.84
C PHE A 123 5.52 -13.60 -16.89
N ASN A 124 5.91 -13.18 -18.09
CA ASN A 124 6.88 -12.10 -18.27
C ASN A 124 6.21 -10.72 -18.06
N ARG A 125 7.00 -9.64 -18.02
CA ARG A 125 6.48 -8.29 -17.72
C ARG A 125 5.42 -7.81 -18.72
N GLN A 126 5.55 -8.11 -20.01
CA GLN A 126 4.53 -7.77 -21.01
C GLN A 126 3.24 -8.54 -20.78
N GLN A 127 3.32 -9.85 -20.53
CA GLN A 127 2.16 -10.70 -20.24
C GLN A 127 1.42 -10.26 -18.97
N THR A 128 2.14 -9.84 -17.93
CA THR A 128 1.54 -9.22 -16.74
C THR A 128 0.82 -7.93 -17.09
N LEU A 129 1.49 -6.98 -17.77
CA LEU A 129 0.88 -5.74 -18.22
C LEU A 129 -0.32 -5.96 -19.17
N ALA A 130 -0.33 -7.07 -19.91
CA ALA A 130 -1.45 -7.46 -20.75
C ALA A 130 -2.66 -7.90 -19.91
N LEU A 131 -2.45 -8.76 -18.90
CA LEU A 131 -3.48 -9.14 -17.92
C LEU A 131 -4.03 -7.91 -17.18
N ASP A 132 -3.16 -7.00 -16.75
CA ASP A 132 -3.54 -5.72 -16.12
C ASP A 132 -4.39 -4.87 -17.07
N SER A 133 -3.96 -4.75 -18.34
CA SER A 133 -4.68 -4.01 -19.39
C SER A 133 -6.06 -4.61 -19.67
N TYR A 134 -6.17 -5.93 -19.68
CA TYR A 134 -7.45 -6.61 -19.88
C TYR A 134 -8.44 -6.29 -18.76
N VAL A 135 -8.09 -6.56 -17.49
CA VAL A 135 -9.02 -6.33 -16.37
C VAL A 135 -9.32 -4.84 -16.19
N ALA A 136 -8.34 -3.96 -16.40
CA ALA A 136 -8.56 -2.51 -16.38
C ALA A 136 -9.46 -2.02 -17.53
N SER A 137 -9.51 -2.72 -18.67
CA SER A 137 -10.42 -2.39 -19.78
C SER A 137 -11.88 -2.77 -19.51
N LEU A 138 -12.12 -3.77 -18.66
CA LEU A 138 -13.47 -4.20 -18.25
C LEU A 138 -14.06 -3.28 -17.18
N ALA A 139 -13.25 -2.91 -16.19
CA ALA A 139 -13.66 -2.07 -15.06
C ALA A 139 -12.47 -1.25 -14.52
N PRO A 140 -12.23 -0.03 -15.04
CA PRO A 140 -11.16 0.83 -14.55
C PRO A 140 -11.46 1.30 -13.12
N GLY A 141 -10.47 1.20 -12.23
CA GLY A 141 -10.60 1.56 -10.83
C GLY A 141 -9.33 1.28 -10.02
N GLY A 142 -9.47 1.32 -8.69
CA GLY A 142 -8.41 0.94 -7.76
C GLY A 142 -7.16 1.82 -7.81
N VAL A 143 -5.99 1.20 -7.70
CA VAL A 143 -4.68 1.87 -7.80
C VAL A 143 -3.96 1.40 -9.06
N ALA A 144 -3.40 2.33 -9.84
CA ALA A 144 -2.56 2.02 -11.00
C ALA A 144 -1.11 1.72 -10.56
N ILE A 145 -0.26 1.19 -11.45
CA ILE A 145 1.07 0.68 -11.11
C ILE A 145 1.99 1.83 -10.63
N PRO A 146 2.63 1.75 -9.44
CA PRO A 146 3.46 2.80 -8.87
C PRO A 146 4.91 2.78 -9.39
N ASP A 147 5.31 3.84 -10.08
CA ASP A 147 6.71 4.11 -10.43
C ASP A 147 7.37 4.92 -9.30
N VAL A 148 8.38 4.38 -8.62
CA VAL A 148 8.95 4.96 -7.39
C VAL A 148 10.25 5.71 -7.65
N ASN A 149 10.32 6.99 -7.28
CA ASN A 149 11.46 7.87 -7.54
C ASN A 149 12.40 7.96 -6.32
N LEU A 150 13.18 6.90 -6.09
CA LEU A 150 14.07 6.76 -4.93
C LEU A 150 15.09 7.90 -4.71
N PRO A 151 15.65 8.59 -5.73
CA PRO A 151 16.48 9.78 -5.52
C PRO A 151 15.83 10.94 -4.75
N SER A 152 14.50 10.92 -4.56
CA SER A 152 13.75 11.89 -3.74
C SER A 152 13.43 11.42 -2.32
N ALA A 153 13.84 10.20 -1.94
CA ALA A 153 13.46 9.56 -0.69
C ALA A 153 14.41 9.87 0.48
N ASP A 154 13.87 9.88 1.71
CA ASP A 154 14.62 10.06 2.95
C ASP A 154 14.71 8.72 3.70
N LEU A 155 15.92 8.13 3.72
CA LEU A 155 16.20 6.85 4.37
C LEU A 155 15.92 6.85 5.88
N ALA A 156 16.19 7.95 6.59
CA ALA A 156 16.01 8.04 8.04
C ALA A 156 14.53 8.17 8.41
N ARG A 157 13.77 8.96 7.63
CA ARG A 157 12.31 9.05 7.74
C ARG A 157 11.65 7.73 7.35
N GLY A 158 12.16 7.06 6.32
CA GLY A 158 11.77 5.71 5.90
C GLY A 158 11.92 4.68 7.02
N ALA A 159 13.08 4.65 7.68
CA ALA A 159 13.34 3.76 8.82
C ALA A 159 12.36 3.99 9.98
N ALA A 160 12.08 5.25 10.33
CA ALA A 160 11.13 5.59 11.39
C ALA A 160 9.68 5.18 11.06
N LEU A 161 9.25 5.43 9.82
CA LEU A 161 7.92 5.04 9.33
C LEU A 161 7.77 3.52 9.25
N PHE A 162 8.79 2.81 8.77
CA PHE A 162 8.79 1.34 8.72
C PHE A 162 8.78 0.72 10.12
N SER A 163 9.57 1.26 11.06
CA SER A 163 9.57 0.85 12.46
C SER A 163 8.16 0.96 13.10
N THR A 164 7.44 2.04 12.81
CA THR A 164 6.10 2.29 13.39
C THR A 164 4.94 1.60 12.68
N ASN A 165 5.06 1.23 11.41
CA ASN A 165 3.94 0.71 10.61
C ASN A 165 4.13 -0.73 10.06
N CYS A 166 5.38 -1.22 9.97
CA CYS A 166 5.70 -2.45 9.23
C CYS A 166 6.51 -3.46 10.05
N ALA A 167 7.43 -2.99 10.90
CA ALA A 167 8.33 -3.83 11.69
C ALA A 167 7.61 -4.76 12.69
N ALA A 168 6.38 -4.43 13.09
CA ALA A 168 5.53 -5.27 13.93
C ALA A 168 5.09 -6.60 13.27
N CYS A 169 5.26 -6.73 11.95
CA CYS A 169 5.03 -7.99 11.22
C CYS A 169 6.26 -8.44 10.43
N HIS A 170 6.98 -7.53 9.77
CA HIS A 170 8.13 -7.89 8.92
C HIS A 170 9.48 -7.92 9.66
N THR A 171 9.49 -7.71 10.99
CA THR A 171 10.67 -7.34 11.81
C THR A 171 11.33 -6.03 11.37
N ILE A 172 12.15 -5.42 12.24
CA ILE A 172 12.83 -4.15 11.91
C ILE A 172 13.84 -4.30 10.75
N THR A 173 14.34 -5.51 10.51
CA THR A 173 15.32 -5.82 9.46
C THR A 173 14.69 -6.34 8.17
N GLY A 174 13.35 -6.43 8.10
CA GLY A 174 12.61 -6.90 6.94
C GLY A 174 12.67 -8.41 6.71
N ALA A 175 13.06 -9.20 7.71
CA ALA A 175 13.21 -10.66 7.59
C ALA A 175 11.87 -11.42 7.44
N GLY A 176 10.76 -10.81 7.86
CA GLY A 176 9.49 -11.52 8.05
C GLY A 176 9.40 -12.21 9.41
N ASP A 177 8.18 -12.54 9.84
CA ASP A 177 7.92 -13.28 11.09
C ASP A 177 6.63 -14.12 10.98
N ALA A 178 6.49 -15.12 11.85
CA ALA A 178 5.26 -15.90 11.99
C ALA A 178 4.16 -15.07 12.65
N LEU A 179 2.93 -15.21 12.14
CA LEU A 179 1.75 -14.54 12.66
C LEU A 179 0.76 -15.59 13.23
N ALA A 180 -0.33 -15.11 13.82
CA ALA A 180 -1.39 -15.99 14.33
C ALA A 180 -2.01 -16.85 13.20
N SER A 181 -2.69 -17.94 13.57
CA SER A 181 -3.48 -18.78 12.64
C SER A 181 -2.69 -19.37 11.45
N ASN A 182 -1.40 -19.67 11.63
CA ASN A 182 -0.52 -20.29 10.63
C ASN A 182 -0.37 -19.48 9.32
N VAL A 183 -0.50 -18.16 9.41
CA VAL A 183 -0.04 -17.22 8.37
C VAL A 183 1.26 -16.54 8.83
N TYR A 184 2.00 -15.93 7.91
CA TYR A 184 3.28 -15.28 8.19
C TYR A 184 3.48 -14.02 7.34
N ALA A 185 4.27 -13.07 7.84
CA ALA A 185 4.77 -11.97 7.04
C ALA A 185 6.01 -12.44 6.25
N PRO A 186 6.04 -12.30 4.91
CA PRO A 186 7.20 -12.71 4.13
C PRO A 186 8.41 -11.81 4.37
N SER A 187 9.60 -12.37 4.12
CA SER A 187 10.83 -11.59 3.92
C SER A 187 10.63 -10.53 2.84
N LEU A 188 11.17 -9.34 3.11
CA LEU A 188 11.28 -8.23 2.17
C LEU A 188 12.66 -8.22 1.48
N LYS A 189 13.30 -9.39 1.36
CA LYS A 189 14.61 -9.55 0.69
C LYS A 189 14.62 -10.81 -0.20
N PRO A 190 14.84 -10.71 -1.53
CA PRO A 190 14.70 -9.51 -2.38
C PRO A 190 13.25 -9.32 -2.86
N VAL A 191 12.83 -8.06 -2.99
CA VAL A 191 11.57 -7.64 -3.64
C VAL A 191 11.79 -6.36 -4.45
N ASP A 192 10.98 -6.08 -5.46
CA ASP A 192 11.14 -4.87 -6.29
C ASP A 192 10.51 -3.62 -5.66
N ALA A 193 11.12 -2.45 -5.86
CA ALA A 193 10.60 -1.14 -5.44
C ALA A 193 9.12 -0.90 -5.81
N THR A 194 8.71 -1.32 -7.01
CA THR A 194 7.31 -1.33 -7.47
C THR A 194 6.46 -2.19 -6.54
N GLN A 195 6.86 -3.45 -6.34
CA GLN A 195 6.12 -4.44 -5.56
C GLN A 195 5.98 -4.04 -4.09
N ILE A 196 6.96 -3.35 -3.50
CA ILE A 196 6.86 -2.78 -2.15
C ILE A 196 5.78 -1.69 -2.12
N ALA A 197 5.81 -0.74 -3.06
CA ALA A 197 4.82 0.33 -3.14
C ALA A 197 3.40 -0.19 -3.45
N GLU A 198 3.28 -1.24 -4.26
CA GLU A 198 2.02 -1.95 -4.52
C GLU A 198 1.49 -2.65 -3.26
N ALA A 199 2.34 -3.40 -2.55
CA ALA A 199 1.94 -4.06 -1.30
C ALA A 199 1.38 -3.05 -0.29
N ILE A 200 2.08 -1.93 -0.09
CA ILE A 200 1.65 -0.84 0.80
C ILE A 200 0.32 -0.23 0.33
N ARG A 201 0.12 -0.02 -0.98
CA ARG A 201 -1.07 0.65 -1.55
C ARG A 201 -2.29 -0.24 -1.75
N THR A 202 -2.11 -1.56 -1.79
CA THR A 202 -3.18 -2.55 -2.06
C THR A 202 -3.58 -3.32 -0.80
N GLY A 203 -2.64 -3.67 0.08
CA GLY A 203 -2.88 -4.50 1.25
C GLY A 203 -3.07 -5.99 0.91
N PRO A 204 -2.01 -6.71 0.47
CA PRO A 204 -2.13 -8.10 0.04
C PRO A 204 -2.41 -9.07 1.21
N ALA A 205 -3.40 -9.93 1.02
CA ALA A 205 -3.88 -10.91 2.01
C ALA A 205 -4.25 -10.27 3.37
N ASN A 206 -3.40 -10.46 4.38
CA ASN A 206 -3.62 -9.94 5.74
C ASN A 206 -2.90 -8.61 6.02
N MET A 207 -2.12 -8.10 5.05
CA MET A 207 -1.44 -6.81 5.20
C MET A 207 -2.46 -5.67 5.11
N PRO A 208 -2.51 -4.72 6.05
CA PRO A 208 -3.43 -3.59 5.98
C PRO A 208 -3.08 -2.67 4.81
N ARG A 209 -4.12 -2.10 4.18
CA ARG A 209 -3.98 -1.19 3.03
C ARG A 209 -3.70 0.24 3.47
N PHE A 210 -2.54 0.78 3.12
CA PHE A 210 -2.17 2.17 3.43
C PHE A 210 -2.51 3.10 2.26
N GLY A 211 -3.69 3.73 2.33
CA GLY A 211 -4.12 4.72 1.34
C GLY A 211 -3.34 6.05 1.42
N PRO A 212 -3.50 6.96 0.44
CA PRO A 212 -2.82 8.26 0.43
C PRO A 212 -3.09 9.15 1.65
N GLY A 213 -4.24 8.96 2.33
CA GLY A 213 -4.57 9.65 3.59
C GLY A 213 -3.95 9.03 4.86
N THR A 214 -3.27 7.89 4.74
CA THR A 214 -2.55 7.23 5.85
C THR A 214 -1.05 7.38 5.66
N LEU A 215 -0.55 7.16 4.44
CA LEU A 215 0.83 7.41 4.03
C LEU A 215 0.83 8.18 2.71
N THR A 216 1.41 9.37 2.68
CA THR A 216 1.61 10.15 1.45
C THR A 216 2.55 9.44 0.47
N ASN A 217 2.55 9.83 -0.81
CA ASN A 217 3.46 9.22 -1.80
C ASN A 217 4.95 9.39 -1.43
N GLN A 218 5.31 10.51 -0.79
CA GLN A 218 6.66 10.71 -0.26
C GLN A 218 6.98 9.68 0.83
N GLN A 219 6.10 9.54 1.84
CA GLN A 219 6.30 8.58 2.93
C GLN A 219 6.39 7.13 2.43
N VAL A 220 5.68 6.77 1.37
CA VAL A 220 5.82 5.45 0.74
C VAL A 220 7.18 5.32 0.04
N ALA A 221 7.63 6.32 -0.74
CA ALA A 221 8.96 6.30 -1.35
C ALA A 221 10.10 6.25 -0.31
N ASP A 222 9.93 6.95 0.82
CA ASP A 222 10.84 6.89 1.98
C ASP A 222 10.93 5.46 2.55
N ILE A 223 9.79 4.80 2.77
CA ILE A 223 9.72 3.40 3.23
C ILE A 223 10.35 2.45 2.22
N VAL A 224 10.07 2.60 0.91
CA VAL A 224 10.68 1.77 -0.14
C VAL A 224 12.21 1.93 -0.11
N SER A 225 12.72 3.16 0.00
CA SER A 225 14.17 3.41 0.12
C SER A 225 14.80 2.76 1.35
N TYR A 226 14.06 2.60 2.45
CA TYR A 226 14.53 1.85 3.62
C TYR A 226 14.54 0.33 3.39
N VAL A 227 13.53 -0.22 2.72
CA VAL A 227 13.51 -1.65 2.37
C VAL A 227 14.61 -2.00 1.35
N GLU A 228 14.87 -1.12 0.37
CA GLU A 228 16.00 -1.26 -0.54
C GLU A 228 17.35 -1.22 0.19
N TYR A 229 17.52 -0.32 1.17
CA TYR A 229 18.70 -0.33 2.04
C TYR A 229 18.84 -1.65 2.83
N LEU A 230 17.73 -2.25 3.27
CA LEU A 230 17.73 -3.53 3.96
C LEU A 230 18.14 -4.73 3.07
N HIS A 231 18.13 -4.60 1.73
CA HIS A 231 18.71 -5.62 0.84
C HIS A 231 20.23 -5.75 1.03
N HIS A 232 20.93 -4.61 1.20
CA HIS A 232 22.39 -4.53 1.33
C HIS A 232 22.80 -3.55 2.44
N PRO A 233 22.53 -3.87 3.72
CA PRO A 233 22.84 -2.99 4.84
C PRO A 233 24.35 -2.94 5.12
N ASN A 234 24.82 -1.82 5.68
CA ASN A 234 26.21 -1.70 6.12
C ASN A 234 26.38 -2.29 7.53
N ASP A 235 26.94 -3.51 7.59
CA ASP A 235 27.10 -4.28 8.83
C ASP A 235 28.26 -3.77 9.72
N ALA A 236 28.01 -2.65 10.39
CA ALA A 236 28.96 -2.04 11.32
C ALA A 236 29.12 -2.89 12.59
N GLY A 237 30.28 -3.54 12.74
CA GLY A 237 30.72 -4.18 13.99
C GLY A 237 31.03 -5.68 13.91
N GLY A 238 30.73 -6.37 12.81
CA GLY A 238 31.09 -7.79 12.67
C GLY A 238 30.25 -8.55 11.64
N ILE A 239 30.03 -9.83 11.91
CA ILE A 239 29.20 -10.72 11.07
C ILE A 239 27.73 -10.51 11.45
N ALA A 240 26.86 -10.29 10.46
CA ALA A 240 25.47 -9.87 10.67
C ALA A 240 24.49 -10.93 11.20
N LEU A 241 24.90 -12.19 11.30
CA LEU A 241 24.12 -13.32 11.83
C LEU A 241 22.68 -13.45 11.27
N GLY A 242 22.52 -13.12 9.98
CA GLY A 242 21.24 -13.18 9.25
C GLY A 242 20.25 -12.04 9.57
N HIS A 243 20.68 -10.99 10.28
CA HIS A 243 19.84 -9.85 10.69
C HIS A 243 18.61 -10.23 11.54
N VAL A 244 18.62 -11.40 12.18
CA VAL A 244 17.56 -11.89 13.08
C VAL A 244 17.71 -11.31 14.51
N GLY A 245 18.88 -10.75 14.83
CA GLY A 245 19.14 -10.03 16.08
C GLY A 245 19.40 -10.96 17.28
N PRO A 246 18.87 -10.65 18.48
CA PRO A 246 19.36 -11.18 19.75
C PRO A 246 19.24 -12.70 19.91
N VAL A 247 18.40 -13.36 19.11
CA VAL A 247 18.25 -14.83 19.14
C VAL A 247 19.43 -15.54 18.45
N THR A 248 19.86 -15.09 17.27
CA THR A 248 21.03 -15.68 16.58
C THR A 248 22.34 -15.23 17.21
N GLU A 249 22.41 -13.98 17.67
CA GLU A 249 23.49 -13.45 18.50
C GLU A 249 23.65 -14.27 19.80
N GLY A 250 22.57 -14.48 20.54
CA GLY A 250 22.58 -15.26 21.78
C GLY A 250 22.96 -16.72 21.59
N PHE A 251 22.48 -17.36 20.51
CA PHE A 251 22.86 -18.73 20.16
C PHE A 251 24.37 -18.85 19.91
N ILE A 252 24.96 -17.92 19.15
CA ILE A 252 26.41 -17.92 18.88
C ILE A 252 27.22 -17.51 20.12
N GLY A 253 26.72 -16.57 20.93
CA GLY A 253 27.30 -16.23 22.23
C GLY A 253 27.40 -17.42 23.19
N ILE A 254 26.42 -18.33 23.16
CA ILE A 254 26.45 -19.57 23.93
C ILE A 254 27.36 -20.62 23.27
N PHE A 255 27.08 -21.04 22.03
CA PHE A 255 27.78 -22.18 21.43
C PHE A 255 29.23 -21.88 21.03
N VAL A 256 29.54 -20.65 20.63
CA VAL A 256 30.91 -20.24 20.28
C VAL A 256 31.56 -19.50 21.45
N GLY A 257 30.91 -18.48 22.01
CA GLY A 257 31.46 -17.65 23.08
C GLY A 257 31.75 -18.44 24.37
N LEU A 258 30.70 -18.98 25.00
CA LEU A 258 30.85 -19.80 26.20
C LEU A 258 31.61 -21.11 25.92
N GLY A 259 31.46 -21.70 24.73
CA GLY A 259 32.25 -22.86 24.29
C GLY A 259 33.77 -22.60 24.30
N VAL A 260 34.22 -21.47 23.74
CA VAL A 260 35.63 -21.06 23.77
C VAL A 260 36.10 -20.76 25.21
N LEU A 261 35.27 -20.12 26.04
CA LEU A 261 35.60 -19.88 27.45
C LEU A 261 35.74 -21.18 28.25
N MET A 262 34.90 -22.18 28.02
CA MET A 262 35.02 -23.51 28.64
C MET A 262 36.30 -24.23 28.21
N LEU A 263 36.66 -24.19 26.93
CA LEU A 263 37.90 -24.77 26.42
C LEU A 263 39.15 -24.09 26.99
N ALA A 264 39.13 -22.75 27.09
CA ALA A 264 40.21 -21.99 27.72
C ALA A 264 40.33 -22.31 29.21
N GLY A 265 39.22 -22.38 29.95
CA GLY A 265 39.19 -22.78 31.35
C GLY A 265 39.75 -24.19 31.59
N PHE A 266 39.38 -25.16 30.75
CA PHE A 266 39.92 -26.51 30.79
C PHE A 266 41.44 -26.55 30.53
N TRP A 267 41.91 -25.79 29.52
CA TRP A 267 43.34 -25.74 29.16
C TRP A 267 44.20 -25.09 30.25
N ILE A 268 43.70 -24.02 30.88
CA ILE A 268 44.36 -23.35 32.02
C ILE A 268 44.36 -24.27 33.24
N GLY A 269 43.21 -24.84 33.61
CA GLY A 269 43.10 -25.76 34.75
C GLY A 269 43.97 -27.02 34.60
N GLY A 270 44.07 -27.56 33.38
CA GLY A 270 44.95 -28.70 33.06
C GLY A 270 46.46 -28.40 33.20
N ARG A 271 46.85 -27.13 33.29
CA ARG A 271 48.24 -26.68 33.52
C ARG A 271 48.51 -26.19 34.95
N ALA A 272 47.50 -26.18 35.82
CA ALA A 272 47.64 -25.75 37.22
C ALA A 272 48.06 -26.91 38.15
N LYS A 273 49.16 -27.60 37.79
CA LYS A 273 49.77 -28.70 38.55
C LYS A 273 51.26 -28.45 38.77
#